data_AF-A0A7R9FXG9-F1
#
_entry.id   AF-A0A7R9FXG9-F1
#
_cell.length_a   1.000
_cell.length_b   1.000
_cell.length_c   1.000
_cell.angle_alpha   90.00
_cell.angle_beta   90.00
_cell.angle_gamma   90.00
#
_symmetry.space_group_name_H-M   'P 1'
#
loop_
_entity.id
_entity.type
_entity.pdbx_description
1 polymer ?
#
loop_
_entity_poly.entity_id
_entity_poly.type
_entity_poly.pdbx_seq_one_letter_code
_entity_poly.pdbx_strand_id
1 'polypeptide(L)'
;MGQDRINEKRMQDLVLSEQDRRRKRFQAHNNNTVWKKRAQPPADWNKPLPDWLENKYKDTYLYHKSKEMKLGEDNKSPQADRTLCVIS
;
A
#
# COMPACT_ATOMS: atom_id res chain seq x y z
N MET A 1 -17.71 39.69 4.72
CA MET A 1 -16.54 40.36 5.34
C MET A 1 -16.04 39.71 6.64
N GLY A 2 -16.90 39.30 7.58
CA GLY A 2 -16.46 38.64 8.82
C GLY A 2 -16.15 37.15 8.65
N GLN A 3 -17.07 36.42 7.99
CA GLN A 3 -16.96 34.96 7.79
C GLN A 3 -15.84 34.57 6.83
N ASP A 4 -15.57 35.40 5.82
CA ASP A 4 -14.54 35.13 4.80
C ASP A 4 -13.14 35.10 5.43
N ARG A 5 -12.86 36.04 6.34
CA ARG A 5 -11.59 36.09 7.10
C ARG A 5 -11.43 34.90 8.05
N ILE A 6 -12.53 34.42 8.63
CA ILE A 6 -12.53 33.21 9.47
C ILE A 6 -12.25 31.98 8.62
N ASN A 7 -12.86 31.88 7.44
CA ASN A 7 -12.66 30.76 6.52
C ASN A 7 -11.22 30.74 5.99
N GLU A 8 -10.66 31.90 5.65
CA GLU A 8 -9.27 32.03 5.21
C GLU A 8 -8.29 31.54 6.29
N LYS A 9 -8.49 31.96 7.54
CA LYS A 9 -7.69 31.47 8.67
C LYS A 9 -7.80 29.95 8.85
N ARG A 10 -9.02 29.40 8.80
CA ARG A 10 -9.25 27.95 8.93
C ARG A 10 -8.57 27.15 7.82
N MET A 11 -8.57 27.66 6.59
CA MET A 11 -7.87 27.02 5.48
C MET A 11 -6.36 26.98 5.72
N GLN A 12 -5.78 28.08 6.20
CA GLN A 12 -4.36 28.15 6.54
C GLN A 12 -4.01 27.19 7.68
N ASP A 13 -4.79 27.19 8.76
CA ASP A 13 -4.61 26.29 9.90
C ASP A 13 -4.66 24.81 9.47
N LEU A 14 -5.58 24.47 8.56
CA LEU A 14 -5.70 23.12 8.00
C LEU A 14 -4.45 22.74 7.21
N VAL A 15 -3.99 23.61 6.29
CA VAL A 15 -2.76 23.36 5.51
C VAL A 15 -1.56 23.15 6.41
N LEU A 16 -1.39 23.98 7.44
CA LEU A 16 -0.29 23.85 8.41
C LEU A 16 -0.36 22.53 9.18
N SER A 17 -1.57 22.14 9.62
CA SER A 17 -1.76 20.87 10.33
C SER A 17 -1.41 19.65 9.47
N GLU A 18 -1.69 19.70 8.18
CA GLU A 18 -1.37 18.62 7.24
C GLU A 18 0.12 18.58 6.91
N GLN A 19 0.75 19.74 6.74
CA GLN A 19 2.21 19.84 6.57
C GLN A 19 2.95 19.27 7.78
N ASP A 20 2.51 19.58 9.00
CA ASP A 20 3.10 19.04 10.23
C ASP A 20 2.90 17.52 10.34
N ARG A 21 1.70 17.02 10.02
CA ARG A 21 1.43 15.57 9.98
C ARG A 21 2.33 14.84 8.97
N ARG A 22 2.52 15.40 7.77
CA ARG A 22 3.45 14.86 6.77
C ARG A 22 4.88 14.85 7.31
N ARG A 23 5.35 15.96 7.87
CA ARG A 23 6.69 16.07 8.48
C ARG A 23 6.91 15.00 9.56
N LYS A 24 5.95 14.83 10.47
CA LYS A 24 6.00 13.80 11.52
C LYS A 24 6.08 12.38 10.95
N ARG A 25 5.28 12.07 9.91
CA ARG A 25 5.36 10.75 9.23
C ARG A 25 6.72 10.51 8.59
N PHE A 26 7.33 11.53 8.00
CA PHE A 26 8.66 11.43 7.37
C PHE A 26 9.83 11.42 8.37
N GLN A 27 9.63 11.85 9.61
CA GLN A 27 10.68 11.93 10.61
C GLN A 27 11.37 10.58 10.83
N ALA A 28 10.58 9.50 10.95
CA ALA A 28 11.13 8.14 11.12
C ALA A 28 11.97 7.69 9.92
N HIS A 29 11.58 8.07 8.69
CA HIS A 29 12.33 7.74 7.48
C HIS A 29 13.65 8.53 7.40
N ASN A 30 13.62 9.82 7.74
CA ASN A 30 14.80 10.69 7.63
C ASN A 30 15.81 10.47 8.76
N ASN A 31 15.33 10.14 9.97
CA ASN A 31 16.18 9.87 11.13
C ASN A 31 16.69 8.42 11.17
N ASN A 32 16.36 7.61 10.17
CA ASN A 32 16.80 6.23 10.12
C ASN A 32 18.29 6.16 9.80
N THR A 33 19.11 5.75 10.77
CA THR A 33 20.55 5.53 10.63
C THR A 33 20.91 4.07 10.29
N VAL A 34 19.96 3.14 10.43
CA VAL A 34 20.16 1.72 10.18
C VAL A 34 20.23 1.42 8.68
N TRP A 35 19.36 2.05 7.89
CA TRP A 35 19.23 1.79 6.45
C TRP A 35 19.66 2.98 5.61
N LYS A 36 20.58 2.76 4.66
CA LYS A 36 20.98 3.78 3.68
C LYS A 36 19.96 3.87 2.54
N LYS A 37 19.64 5.09 2.10
CA LYS A 37 18.77 5.33 0.94
C LYS A 37 19.47 4.82 -0.33
N ARG A 38 18.77 4.03 -1.15
CA ARG A 38 19.29 3.48 -2.40
C ARG A 38 18.89 4.38 -3.57
N ALA A 39 19.81 4.65 -4.49
CA ALA A 39 19.55 5.42 -5.71
C ALA A 39 18.93 4.57 -6.83
N GLN A 40 19.24 3.27 -6.83
CA GLN A 40 18.76 2.30 -7.81
C GLN A 40 18.37 1.01 -7.07
N PRO A 41 17.47 0.19 -7.63
CA PRO A 41 17.24 -1.15 -7.12
C PRO A 41 18.55 -1.97 -7.19
N PRO A 42 18.69 -3.01 -6.34
CA PRO A 42 19.79 -3.97 -6.50
C PRO A 42 19.82 -4.55 -7.91
N ALA A 43 21.03 -4.79 -8.46
CA ALA A 43 21.19 -5.37 -9.80
C ALA A 43 20.43 -6.69 -9.99
N ASP A 44 20.38 -7.47 -8.90
CA ASP A 44 19.77 -8.79 -8.86
C ASP A 44 18.31 -8.79 -8.37
N TRP A 45 17.65 -7.63 -8.40
CA TRP A 45 16.28 -7.50 -7.89
C TRP A 45 15.28 -8.43 -8.58
N ASN A 46 15.52 -8.74 -9.86
CA ASN A 46 14.66 -9.59 -10.69
C ASN A 46 15.13 -11.04 -10.78
N LYS A 47 15.97 -11.51 -9.83
CA LYS A 47 16.32 -12.93 -9.77
C LYS A 47 15.06 -13.78 -9.49
N PRO A 48 15.00 -15.02 -10.02
CA PRO A 48 13.92 -15.94 -9.69
C PRO A 48 13.84 -16.18 -8.19
N LEU A 49 12.67 -16.61 -7.72
CA LEU A 49 12.49 -16.91 -6.30
C LEU A 49 13.43 -18.08 -5.92
N PRO A 50 13.97 -18.08 -4.70
CA PRO A 50 14.74 -19.23 -4.21
C PRO A 50 13.89 -20.51 -4.21
N ASP A 51 14.49 -21.65 -4.56
CA ASP A 51 13.79 -22.95 -4.70
C ASP A 51 12.97 -23.34 -3.46
N TRP A 52 13.49 -23.07 -2.25
CA TRP A 52 12.79 -23.38 -1.01
C TRP A 52 11.49 -22.58 -0.84
N LEU A 53 11.46 -21.35 -1.34
CA LEU A 53 10.31 -20.46 -1.25
C LEU A 53 9.28 -20.82 -2.31
N GLU A 54 9.72 -21.15 -3.52
CA GLU A 54 8.85 -21.69 -4.57
C GLU A 54 8.18 -22.99 -4.11
N ASN A 55 8.94 -23.90 -3.50
CA ASN A 55 8.39 -25.16 -3.01
C ASN A 55 7.37 -24.97 -1.88
N LYS A 56 7.62 -24.03 -0.95
CA LYS A 56 6.60 -23.68 0.06
C LYS A 56 5.35 -23.07 -0.54
N TYR A 57 5.48 -22.31 -1.62
CA TYR A 57 4.36 -21.62 -2.25
C TYR A 57 3.45 -22.55 -3.05
N LYS A 58 4.03 -23.57 -3.71
CA LYS A 58 3.32 -24.51 -4.62
C LYS A 58 2.12 -25.22 -3.99
N ASP A 59 2.14 -25.49 -2.69
CA ASP A 59 1.06 -26.21 -2.00
C ASP A 59 0.10 -25.29 -1.24
N THR A 60 0.25 -23.97 -1.38
CA THR A 60 -0.63 -23.00 -0.71
C THR A 60 -1.96 -22.87 -1.42
N TYR A 61 -3.02 -22.66 -0.65
CA TYR A 61 -4.35 -22.34 -1.18
C TYR A 61 -4.29 -21.17 -2.19
N LEU A 62 -3.51 -20.13 -1.88
CA LEU A 62 -3.38 -18.96 -2.75
C LEU A 62 -2.76 -19.30 -4.11
N TYR A 63 -1.77 -20.19 -4.15
CA TYR A 63 -1.19 -20.65 -5.40
C TYR A 63 -2.22 -21.35 -6.27
N HIS A 64 -2.93 -22.34 -5.71
CA HIS A 64 -3.99 -23.05 -6.43
C HIS A 64 -5.10 -22.11 -6.90
N LYS A 65 -5.57 -21.21 -6.02
CA LYS A 65 -6.62 -20.27 -6.39
C LYS A 65 -6.18 -19.26 -7.45
N SER A 66 -4.93 -18.81 -7.39
CA SER A 66 -4.35 -17.96 -8.43
C SER A 66 -4.25 -18.67 -9.77
N LYS A 67 -3.97 -19.97 -9.77
CA LYS A 67 -3.89 -20.81 -10.96
C LYS A 67 -5.27 -21.00 -11.58
N GLU A 68 -6.30 -21.30 -10.78
CA GLU A 68 -7.70 -21.38 -11.22
C GLU A 68 -8.16 -20.08 -11.88
N MET A 69 -7.92 -18.94 -11.23
CA MET A 69 -8.29 -17.61 -11.76
C MET A 69 -7.59 -17.29 -13.09
N LYS A 70 -6.31 -17.66 -13.24
CA LYS A 70 -5.55 -17.47 -14.49
C LYS A 70 -6.02 -18.38 -15.61
N LEU A 71 -6.46 -19.59 -15.29
CA LEU A 71 -6.99 -20.56 -16.24
C LEU A 71 -8.44 -20.29 -16.63
N GLY A 72 -9.11 -19.30 -16.00
CA GLY A 72 -10.51 -19.01 -16.23
C GLY A 72 -11.46 -20.10 -15.73
N GLU A 73 -10.96 -21.00 -14.87
CA GLU A 73 -11.72 -22.10 -14.26
C GLU A 73 -12.47 -21.63 -13.01
N ASP A 74 -13.02 -20.42 -13.04
CA ASP A 74 -13.90 -19.95 -12.00
C ASP A 74 -15.22 -20.72 -12.11
N ASN A 75 -15.29 -21.85 -11.43
CA ASN A 75 -16.54 -22.37 -10.90
C ASN A 75 -17.15 -21.21 -10.11
N LYS A 76 -18.15 -20.56 -10.73
CA LYS A 76 -18.87 -19.38 -10.24
C LYS A 76 -19.11 -19.51 -8.74
N SER A 77 -18.25 -18.91 -7.93
CA SER A 77 -18.57 -18.73 -6.54
C SER A 77 -19.59 -17.59 -6.48
N PRO A 78 -20.55 -17.60 -5.55
CA PRO A 78 -21.52 -16.52 -5.38
C PRO A 78 -20.80 -15.29 -4.79
N GLN A 79 -20.04 -14.58 -5.62
CA GLN A 79 -19.36 -13.32 -5.29
C GLN A 79 -20.25 -12.09 -5.54
N ALA A 80 -21.48 -12.27 -6.02
CA ALA A 80 -22.39 -11.17 -6.33
C ALA A 80 -22.89 -10.40 -5.08
N ASP A 81 -22.87 -11.01 -3.89
CA ASP A 81 -23.50 -10.44 -2.68
C ASP A 81 -22.53 -9.92 -1.60
N ARG A 82 -21.25 -9.73 -1.93
CA ARG A 82 -20.31 -9.12 -0.96
C ARG A 82 -20.38 -7.60 -1.03
N THR A 83 -21.18 -7.00 -0.17
CA THR A 83 -21.12 -5.56 0.11
C THR A 83 -19.82 -5.25 0.85
N LEU A 84 -18.77 -4.91 0.09
CA LEU A 84 -17.54 -4.40 0.68
C LEU A 84 -17.82 -2.99 1.21
N CYS A 85 -17.85 -2.85 2.54
CA CYS A 85 -17.91 -1.54 3.18
C CYS A 85 -16.53 -0.88 3.00
N VAL A 86 -16.43 0.09 2.09
CA VAL A 86 -15.27 0.96 1.97
C VAL A 86 -15.56 2.20 2.82
N ILE A 87 -14.69 2.49 3.79
CA ILE A 87 -14.72 3.74 4.53
C ILE A 87 -14.30 4.83 3.54
N SER A 88 -15.28 5.58 3.04
CA SER A 88 -15.10 6.80 2.23
C SER A 88 -14.69 7.98 3.11
#